data_AF-A0A519YR81-F1
#
_entry.id   AF-A0A519YR81-F1
#
_cell.length_a   1.000
_cell.length_b   1.000
_cell.length_c   1.000
_cell.angle_alpha   90.00
_cell.angle_beta   90.00
_cell.angle_gamma   90.00
#
_symmetry.space_group_name_H-M   'P 1'
#
loop_
_entity.id
_entity.type
_entity.pdbx_description
1 polymer ?
#
loop_
_entity_poly.entity_id
_entity_poly.type
_entity_poly.pdbx_seq_one_letter_code
_entity_poly.pdbx_strand_id
1 'polypeptide(L)' 'MRMDKLTSRFQQALADAQSLAVGRDHNMIEPVHVLTALLDQAGGSTRPLLAQAGVN' A
#
# COMPACT_ATOMS: atom_id res chain seq x y z
N MET A 1 -10.40 0.85 12.03
CA MET A 1 -9.23 1.78 12.08
C MET A 1 -9.73 3.22 12.12
N ARG A 2 -8.99 4.14 12.75
CA ARG A 2 -9.29 5.59 12.71
C ARG A 2 -8.75 6.20 11.41
N MET A 3 -9.49 6.05 10.31
CA MET A 3 -9.03 6.46 8.97
C MET A 3 -8.76 7.95 8.88
N ASP A 4 -9.51 8.77 9.61
CA ASP A 4 -9.35 10.22 9.73
C ASP A 4 -7.97 10.66 10.22
N LYS A 5 -7.21 9.78 10.88
CA LYS A 5 -5.84 10.06 11.35
C LYS A 5 -4.75 9.65 10.36
N LEU A 6 -5.11 9.09 9.22
CA LEU A 6 -4.19 8.68 8.17
C LEU A 6 -4.17 9.74 7.07
N THR A 7 -3.06 9.84 6.34
CA THR A 7 -3.00 10.70 5.16
C THR A 7 -3.98 10.19 4.10
N SER A 8 -4.55 11.10 3.30
CA SER A 8 -5.44 10.73 2.19
C SER A 8 -4.80 9.70 1.26
N ARG A 9 -3.50 9.86 1.02
CA ARG A 9 -2.71 8.92 0.21
C ARG A 9 -2.65 7.52 0.81
N PHE A 10 -2.43 7.39 2.11
CA PHE A 10 -2.39 6.08 2.75
C PHE A 10 -3.79 5.46 2.86
N GLN A 11 -4.84 6.26 3.00
CA GLN A 11 -6.22 5.77 2.92
C GLN A 11 -6.50 5.15 1.54
N GLN A 12 -6.07 5.80 0.45
CA GLN A 12 -6.16 5.23 -0.91
C GLN A 12 -5.37 3.92 -1.01
N ALA A 13 -4.15 3.87 -0.47
CA ALA A 13 -3.32 2.66 -0.44
C ALA A 13 -4.04 1.47 0.23
N LEU A 14 -4.74 1.73 1.34
CA LEU A 14 -5.50 0.70 2.05
C LEU A 14 -6.72 0.21 1.26
N ALA A 15 -7.37 1.11 0.50
CA ALA A 15 -8.45 0.74 -0.40
C ALA A 15 -7.93 -0.14 -1.56
N ASP A 16 -6.84 0.27 -2.20
CA ASP A 16 -6.21 -0.49 -3.29
C ASP A 16 -5.71 -1.87 -2.79
N ALA A 17 -5.13 -1.92 -1.60
CA ALA A 17 -4.71 -3.16 -0.94
C ALA A 17 -5.88 -4.12 -0.67
N GLN A 18 -7.05 -3.59 -0.30
CA GLN A 18 -8.25 -4.40 -0.13
C GLN A 18 -8.71 -5.00 -1.46
N SER A 19 -8.69 -4.21 -2.55
CA SER A 19 -8.98 -4.71 -3.89
C SER A 19 -8.00 -5.79 -4.33
N LEU A 20 -6.71 -5.65 -4.02
CA LEU A 20 -5.69 -6.68 -4.29
C LEU A 20 -5.97 -7.97 -3.52
N ALA A 21 -6.34 -7.89 -2.24
CA ALA A 21 -6.65 -9.06 -1.43
C ALA A 21 -7.90 -9.79 -1.96
N VAL A 22 -8.98 -9.05 -2.23
CA VAL A 22 -10.22 -9.62 -2.81
C VAL A 22 -9.97 -10.23 -4.18
N GLY A 23 -9.20 -9.55 -5.05
CA GLY A 23 -8.88 -10.05 -6.39
C GLY A 23 -8.00 -11.29 -6.41
N ARG A 24 -7.47 -11.72 -5.24
CA ARG A 24 -6.65 -12.92 -5.06
C ARG A 24 -7.29 -13.94 -4.10
N ASP A 25 -8.57 -13.77 -3.78
CA ASP A 25 -9.31 -14.61 -2.83
C ASP A 25 -8.66 -14.68 -1.43
N HIS A 26 -7.94 -13.63 -1.03
CA HIS A 26 -7.38 -13.50 0.31
C HIS A 26 -8.41 -12.84 1.23
N ASN A 27 -8.88 -13.61 2.22
CA ASN A 27 -9.94 -13.17 3.15
C ASN A 27 -9.51 -12.04 4.10
N MET A 28 -8.22 -11.72 4.16
CA MET A 28 -7.69 -10.65 4.99
C MET A 28 -6.66 -9.83 4.22
N ILE A 29 -6.60 -8.54 4.53
CA ILE A 29 -5.50 -7.69 4.08
C ILE A 29 -4.25 -8.08 4.86
N GLU A 30 -3.31 -8.72 4.16
CA GLU A 30 -1.95 -8.93 4.66
C GLU A 30 -1.00 -7.78 4.29
N PRO A 31 0.13 -7.60 5.00
CA PRO A 31 1.11 -6.54 4.73
C PRO A 31 1.61 -6.48 3.29
N VAL A 32 1.69 -7.62 2.60
CA VAL A 32 2.12 -7.68 1.20
C VAL A 32 1.18 -6.92 0.26
N HIS A 33 -0.13 -6.90 0.53
CA HIS A 33 -1.09 -6.13 -0.26
C HIS A 33 -0.88 -4.63 -0.09
N VAL A 34 -0.67 -4.19 1.15
CA VAL A 34 -0.41 -2.79 1.47
C VAL A 34 0.91 -2.35 0.84
N LEU A 35 1.96 -3.16 0.94
CA LEU A 35 3.25 -2.87 0.31
C LEU A 35 3.12 -2.79 -1.21
N THR A 36 2.42 -3.73 -1.84
CA THR A 36 2.18 -3.71 -3.29
C THR A 36 1.44 -2.44 -3.70
N ALA A 37 0.35 -2.09 -3.02
CA ALA A 37 -0.40 -0.86 -3.28
C ALA A 37 0.45 0.42 -3.06
N LEU A 38 1.35 0.42 -2.08
CA LEU A 38 2.28 1.54 -1.83
C LEU A 38 3.37 1.66 -2.88
N LEU A 39 3.80 0.53 -3.48
CA LEU A 39 4.78 0.50 -4.57
C LEU A 39 4.17 0.94 -5.90
N ASP A 40 2.90 0.62 -6.15
CA ASP A 40 2.25 0.89 -7.44
C ASP A 40 1.63 2.28 -7.54
N GLN A 41 1.53 3.01 -6.42
CA GLN A 41 1.07 4.40 -6.40
C GLN A 41 1.99 5.35 -7.17
N ALA A 42 1.46 5.93 -8.25
CA ALA A 42 2.14 6.95 -9.04
C ALA A 42 2.55 8.17 -8.20
N GLY A 43 3.80 8.62 -8.33
CA GLY A 43 4.35 9.73 -7.56
C GLY A 43 4.49 9.44 -6.05
N GLY A 44 4.54 8.17 -5.64
CA GLY A 44 4.70 7.74 -4.26
C GLY A 44 6.14 7.82 -3.77
N SER A 45 6.31 7.91 -2.45
CA SER A 45 7.63 7.94 -1.82
C SER A 45 8.22 6.55 -1.55
N THR A 46 7.41 5.49 -1.59
CA THR A 46 7.83 4.13 -1.23
C THR A 46 9.02 3.64 -2.05
N ARG A 47 8.95 3.72 -3.39
CA ARG A 47 10.05 3.31 -4.29
C ARG A 47 11.32 4.17 -4.07
N PRO A 48 11.25 5.52 -4.07
CA PRO A 48 12.42 6.35 -3.75
C PRO A 48 13.08 6.02 -2.40
N LEU A 49 12.28 5.79 -1.35
CA LEU A 49 12.80 5.47 -0.02
C LEU A 49 13.50 4.11 0.01
N LEU A 50 12.93 3.10 -0.66
CA LEU A 50 13.55 1.78 -0.77
C LEU A 50 14.85 1.84 -1.58
N ALA A 51 14.86 2.58 -2.69
CA ALA A 51 16.07 2.81 -3.49
C ALA A 51 17.16 3.51 -2.65
N GLN A 52 16.79 4.53 -1.86
CA GLN A 52 17.71 5.22 -0.96
C GLN A 52 18.24 4.30 0.15
N ALA A 53 17.44 3.33 0.60
CA ALA A 53 17.84 2.33 1.58
C ALA A 53 18.70 1.19 1.00
N GLY A 54 19.01 1.22 -0.30
CA GLY A 54 19.78 0.16 -0.98
C GLY A 54 18.97 -1.11 -1.23
N VAL A 55 17.63 -1.03 -1.18
CA VAL A 55 16.74 -2.14 -1.53
C VAL A 55 16.53 -2.12 -3.04
N ASN A 56 17.35 -2.92 -3.73
CA ASN A 56 17.38 -3.18 -5.19
C ASN A 56 17.10 -1.96 -6.09
#